data_AF-A0A954WX14-F1
#
_entry.id   AF-A0A954WX14-F1
#
_cell.length_a   1.000
_cell.length_b   1.000
_cell.length_c   1.000
_cell.angle_alpha   90.00
_cell.angle_beta   90.00
_cell.angle_gamma   90.00
#
_symmetry.space_group_name_H-M   'P 1'
#
loop_
_entity.id
_entity.type
_entity.pdbx_description
1 polymer ?
#
loop_
_entity_poly.entity_id
_entity_poly.type
_entity_poly.pdbx_seq_one_letter_code
_entity_poly.pdbx_strand_id
1 'polypeptide(L)'
;MRSIFCACVCSLFIASASHSSIIVTVGDVQLQPNEANQAVPILVSSPDNTPAVAAFNLVAQLGDGVGGSAEPKFSGAEDTLDGVDFLTGTIWPASSTTSGTGPVMDFPYFATASVAIEGGGTTVADGILVTLFVDTTGFDSGTYDLLVSASQGNDSAFVLPGGSEFSPEIRNGSITIVPEPTACGLFMVFVVVGLARGSKRIR
;
A
#
# COMPACT_ATOMS: atom_id res chain seq x y z
N MET A 1 -40.15 -10.15 62.02
CA MET A 1 -40.17 -10.50 60.57
C MET A 1 -39.42 -9.42 59.81
N ARG A 2 -38.17 -9.68 59.43
CA ARG A 2 -37.39 -8.81 58.53
C ARG A 2 -36.59 -9.72 57.59
N SER A 3 -37.16 -10.01 56.43
CA SER A 3 -36.48 -10.73 55.36
C SER A 3 -35.63 -9.74 54.57
N ILE A 4 -34.30 -9.87 54.69
CA ILE A 4 -33.33 -9.15 53.87
C ILE A 4 -33.08 -10.03 52.64
N PHE A 5 -33.70 -9.65 51.51
CA PHE A 5 -33.46 -10.25 50.20
C PHE A 5 -32.13 -9.69 49.67
N CYS A 6 -31.06 -10.47 49.81
CA CYS A 6 -29.76 -10.17 49.20
C CYS A 6 -29.83 -10.60 47.73
N ALA A 7 -30.20 -9.66 46.84
CA ALA A 7 -30.16 -9.88 45.41
C ALA A 7 -28.68 -9.89 44.95
N CYS A 8 -28.15 -11.09 44.79
CA CYS A 8 -26.84 -11.33 44.21
C CYS A 8 -26.92 -11.01 42.70
N VAL A 9 -26.59 -9.77 42.34
CA VAL A 9 -26.46 -9.33 40.96
C VAL A 9 -25.22 -10.01 40.39
N CYS A 10 -25.43 -11.13 39.70
CA CYS A 10 -24.38 -11.88 39.02
C CYS A 10 -24.06 -11.16 37.71
N SER A 11 -23.12 -10.21 37.75
CA SER A 11 -22.63 -9.50 36.56
C SER A 11 -21.87 -10.47 35.66
N LEU A 12 -22.52 -10.92 34.58
CA LEU A 12 -21.93 -11.74 33.54
C LEU A 12 -20.96 -10.88 32.71
N PHE A 13 -19.66 -10.96 33.01
CA PHE A 13 -18.62 -10.40 32.16
C PHE A 13 -18.43 -11.30 30.94
N ILE A 14 -18.99 -10.90 29.80
CA ILE A 14 -18.68 -11.53 28.51
C ILE A 14 -17.29 -11.04 28.13
N ALA A 15 -16.28 -11.91 28.25
CA ALA A 15 -14.95 -11.64 27.73
C ALA A 15 -14.99 -11.73 26.19
N SER A 16 -14.95 -10.59 25.51
CA SER A 16 -14.70 -10.54 24.09
C SER A 16 -13.25 -11.01 23.84
N ALA A 17 -13.05 -12.10 23.10
CA ALA A 17 -11.73 -12.39 22.58
C ALA A 17 -11.36 -11.26 21.61
N SER A 18 -10.35 -10.44 21.92
CA SER A 18 -9.77 -9.57 20.89
C SER A 18 -9.07 -10.50 19.91
N HIS A 19 -9.64 -10.64 18.72
CA HIS A 19 -8.94 -11.29 17.64
C HIS A 19 -7.81 -10.34 17.26
N SER A 20 -6.58 -10.82 17.39
CA SER A 20 -5.44 -10.08 16.89
C SER A 20 -5.64 -9.93 15.37
N SER A 21 -5.62 -8.68 14.90
CA SER A 21 -5.88 -8.32 13.51
C SER A 21 -4.60 -7.76 12.92
N ILE A 22 -4.13 -8.31 11.80
CA ILE A 22 -3.11 -7.64 10.99
C ILE A 22 -3.85 -6.82 9.95
N ILE A 23 -3.56 -5.52 9.87
CA ILE A 23 -4.16 -4.60 8.93
C ILE A 23 -3.12 -4.19 7.90
N VAL A 24 -3.37 -4.50 6.63
CA VAL A 24 -2.55 -4.04 5.49
C VAL A 24 -3.23 -2.82 4.88
N THR A 25 -2.51 -1.72 4.75
CA THR A 25 -3.01 -0.45 4.21
C THR A 25 -2.17 -0.01 3.02
N VAL A 26 -2.82 0.11 1.86
CA VAL A 26 -2.22 0.65 0.64
C VAL A 26 -2.17 2.18 0.70
N GLY A 27 -3.28 2.81 1.09
CA GLY A 27 -3.44 4.26 1.12
C GLY A 27 -3.63 4.89 -0.27
N ASP A 28 -3.89 6.20 -0.30
CA ASP A 28 -3.97 6.98 -1.53
C ASP A 28 -2.66 7.70 -1.78
N VAL A 29 -2.03 7.44 -2.92
CA VAL A 29 -0.69 7.92 -3.25
C VAL A 29 -0.72 8.83 -4.48
N GLN A 30 -0.04 9.97 -4.41
CA GLN A 30 0.14 10.85 -5.55
C GLN A 30 1.48 10.57 -6.23
N LEU A 31 1.43 10.32 -7.52
CA LEU A 31 2.59 10.08 -8.38
C LEU A 31 2.77 11.23 -9.37
N GLN A 32 4.02 11.51 -9.74
CA GLN A 32 4.35 12.41 -10.83
C GLN A 32 4.00 11.77 -12.17
N PRO A 33 3.63 12.56 -13.18
CA PRO A 33 3.40 12.06 -14.53
C PRO A 33 4.73 11.73 -15.21
N ASN A 34 4.68 10.77 -16.14
CA ASN A 34 5.80 10.43 -17.03
C ASN A 34 7.10 10.05 -16.30
N GLU A 35 7.01 9.48 -15.10
CA GLU A 35 8.15 9.04 -14.30
C GLU A 35 8.05 7.54 -13.99
N ALA A 36 9.16 6.84 -14.25
CA ALA A 36 9.31 5.41 -13.98
C ALA A 36 9.84 5.16 -12.56
N ASN A 37 9.59 3.96 -12.03
CA ASN A 37 10.13 3.49 -10.75
C ASN A 37 9.78 4.40 -9.56
N GLN A 38 8.56 4.96 -9.54
CA GLN A 38 8.08 5.70 -8.39
C GLN A 38 7.67 4.75 -7.27
N ALA A 39 8.19 4.97 -6.07
CA ALA A 39 7.99 4.10 -4.91
C ALA A 39 6.63 4.33 -4.24
N VAL A 40 5.91 3.24 -3.99
CA VAL A 40 4.61 3.18 -3.33
C VAL A 40 4.73 2.22 -2.13
N PRO A 41 4.93 2.74 -0.91
CA PRO A 41 5.08 1.90 0.27
C PRO A 41 3.71 1.37 0.72
N ILE A 42 3.61 0.06 0.90
CA ILE A 42 2.46 -0.60 1.49
C ILE A 42 2.74 -0.79 2.97
N LEU A 43 1.82 -0.31 3.82
CA LEU A 43 1.98 -0.34 5.26
C LEU A 43 1.27 -1.54 5.86
N VAL A 44 1.81 -2.07 6.93
CA VAL A 44 1.16 -3.07 7.77
C VAL A 44 1.20 -2.62 9.22
N SER A 45 0.13 -2.93 9.96
CA SER A 45 0.06 -2.69 11.39
C SER A 45 -0.58 -3.87 12.10
N SER A 46 -0.09 -4.16 13.30
CA SER A 46 -0.66 -5.14 14.21
C SER A 46 -0.82 -4.46 15.58
N PRO A 47 -2.04 -4.06 15.97
CA PRO A 47 -2.28 -3.26 17.17
C PRO A 47 -1.83 -3.97 18.46
N ASP A 48 -1.80 -5.30 18.44
CA ASP A 48 -1.38 -6.14 19.56
C ASP A 48 0.04 -6.73 19.39
N ASN A 49 0.80 -6.28 18.38
CA ASN A 49 2.09 -6.85 17.96
C ASN A 49 2.04 -8.38 17.75
N THR A 50 0.87 -8.91 17.44
CA THR A 50 0.60 -10.34 17.26
C THR A 50 -0.39 -10.54 16.11
N PRO A 51 -0.30 -11.67 15.38
CA PRO A 51 0.73 -12.69 15.49
C PRO A 51 2.07 -12.25 14.87
N ALA A 52 3.17 -12.88 15.29
CA ALA A 52 4.40 -12.80 14.52
C ALA A 52 4.23 -13.59 13.21
N VAL A 53 4.83 -13.08 12.13
CA VAL A 53 4.70 -13.65 10.78
C VAL A 53 6.05 -14.16 10.30
N ALA A 54 6.04 -15.28 9.56
CA ALA A 54 7.24 -15.92 9.03
C ALA A 54 7.44 -15.65 7.53
N ALA A 55 6.34 -15.45 6.80
CA ALA A 55 6.34 -15.18 5.38
C ALA A 55 5.13 -14.33 4.96
N PHE A 56 5.16 -13.82 3.74
CA PHE A 56 4.04 -13.14 3.11
C PHE A 56 3.98 -13.45 1.62
N ASN A 57 2.77 -13.72 1.14
CA ASN A 57 2.45 -13.90 -0.26
C ASN A 57 1.68 -12.66 -0.72
N LEU A 58 2.31 -11.87 -1.59
CA LEU A 58 1.73 -10.70 -2.22
C LEU A 58 0.98 -11.10 -3.50
N VAL A 59 -0.21 -10.56 -3.64
CA VAL A 59 -0.95 -10.43 -4.89
C VAL A 59 -1.40 -8.98 -5.01
N ALA A 60 -0.75 -8.22 -5.88
CA ALA A 60 -1.10 -6.83 -6.16
C ALA A 60 -1.68 -6.68 -7.57
N GLN A 61 -2.64 -5.78 -7.69
CA GLN A 61 -3.28 -5.40 -8.95
C GLN A 61 -3.24 -3.88 -9.09
N LEU A 62 -2.84 -3.39 -10.26
CA LEU A 62 -2.88 -1.98 -10.63
C LEU A 62 -3.84 -1.79 -11.81
N GLY A 63 -4.78 -0.86 -11.64
CA GLY A 63 -5.84 -0.61 -12.63
C GLY A 63 -6.97 -1.64 -12.57
N ASP A 64 -7.96 -1.43 -13.44
CA ASP A 64 -9.12 -2.32 -13.58
C ASP A 64 -8.96 -3.31 -14.75
N GLY A 65 -8.01 -3.06 -15.65
CA GLY A 65 -7.77 -3.85 -16.86
C GLY A 65 -8.95 -3.88 -17.83
N VAL A 66 -9.84 -2.88 -17.76
CA VAL A 66 -11.05 -2.79 -18.59
C VAL A 66 -10.93 -1.61 -19.55
N GLY A 67 -11.51 -1.76 -20.76
CA GLY A 67 -11.75 -0.63 -21.65
C GLY A 67 -10.61 -0.27 -22.59
N GLY A 68 -9.55 -1.08 -22.68
CA GLY A 68 -8.48 -0.97 -23.70
C GLY A 68 -7.66 0.33 -23.63
N SER A 69 -7.85 1.13 -22.57
CA SER A 69 -6.99 2.27 -22.28
C SER A 69 -5.69 1.76 -21.68
N ALA A 70 -4.58 2.41 -22.00
CA ALA A 70 -3.32 2.11 -21.33
C ALA A 70 -3.49 2.37 -19.83
N GLU A 71 -2.88 1.54 -19.00
CA GLU A 71 -2.83 1.71 -17.54
C GLU A 71 -1.37 1.77 -17.08
N PRO A 72 -1.07 2.47 -15.98
CA PRO A 72 0.23 2.37 -15.32
C PRO A 72 0.54 0.92 -14.98
N LYS A 73 1.82 0.59 -14.97
CA LYS A 73 2.30 -0.78 -14.72
C LYS A 73 3.25 -0.82 -13.53
N PHE A 74 3.37 -1.98 -12.91
CA PHE A 74 4.50 -2.23 -12.02
C PHE A 74 5.80 -2.24 -12.84
N SER A 75 6.83 -1.56 -12.35
CA SER A 75 8.14 -1.54 -12.98
C SER A 75 9.22 -1.57 -11.93
N GLY A 76 10.24 -2.37 -12.17
CA GLY A 76 11.38 -2.45 -11.28
C GLY A 76 12.63 -1.73 -11.79
N ALA A 77 13.47 -1.28 -10.86
CA ALA A 77 14.91 -1.24 -11.12
C ALA A 77 15.43 -2.68 -11.35
N GLU A 78 16.59 -2.87 -11.98
CA GLU A 78 17.13 -4.19 -12.35
C GLU A 78 17.22 -5.20 -11.18
N ASP A 79 17.21 -4.74 -9.93
CA ASP A 79 17.26 -5.56 -8.71
C ASP A 79 15.91 -5.78 -8.01
N THR A 80 14.81 -5.24 -8.55
CA THR A 80 13.46 -5.44 -7.98
C THR A 80 12.69 -6.45 -8.81
N LEU A 81 11.99 -7.33 -8.11
CA LEU A 81 11.26 -8.43 -8.71
C LEU A 81 9.98 -7.90 -9.37
N ASP A 82 10.06 -7.52 -10.64
CA ASP A 82 8.93 -6.99 -11.43
C ASP A 82 8.23 -5.78 -10.78
N GLY A 83 9.01 -4.90 -10.12
CA GLY A 83 8.50 -3.73 -9.42
C GLY A 83 8.08 -3.99 -7.97
N VAL A 84 8.49 -5.10 -7.36
CA VAL A 84 8.26 -5.41 -5.94
C VAL A 84 9.59 -5.45 -5.18
N ASP A 85 9.65 -4.74 -4.05
CA ASP A 85 10.78 -4.76 -3.11
C ASP A 85 10.33 -5.07 -1.68
N PHE A 86 10.75 -6.24 -1.21
CA PHE A 86 10.54 -6.70 0.15
C PHE A 86 11.73 -6.46 1.08
N LEU A 87 12.87 -5.96 0.60
CA LEU A 87 14.13 -5.97 1.35
C LEU A 87 14.50 -4.58 1.86
N THR A 88 14.27 -3.53 1.08
CA THR A 88 14.74 -2.18 1.43
C THR A 88 13.81 -1.50 2.44
N GLY A 89 14.26 -1.40 3.70
CA GLY A 89 13.54 -0.63 4.72
C GLY A 89 12.19 -1.22 5.15
N THR A 90 11.97 -2.50 4.90
CA THR A 90 10.73 -3.21 5.21
C THR A 90 10.82 -3.97 6.54
N ILE A 91 9.72 -4.63 6.93
CA ILE A 91 9.67 -5.51 8.10
C ILE A 91 10.39 -6.86 7.93
N TRP A 92 10.93 -7.18 6.75
CA TRP A 92 11.49 -8.50 6.42
C TRP A 92 13.02 -8.50 6.57
N PRO A 93 13.56 -8.94 7.73
CA PRO A 93 15.00 -9.10 7.88
C PRO A 93 15.49 -10.33 7.14
N ALA A 94 16.63 -10.22 6.44
CA ALA A 94 17.39 -11.35 5.87
C ALA A 94 16.49 -12.46 5.29
N SER A 95 15.70 -12.10 4.29
CA SER A 95 14.68 -12.96 3.69
C SER A 95 15.06 -13.38 2.28
N SER A 96 14.58 -14.56 1.88
CA SER A 96 14.57 -14.97 0.48
C SER A 96 13.28 -14.48 -0.17
N THR A 97 13.40 -14.03 -1.42
CA THR A 97 12.26 -13.53 -2.20
C THR A 97 12.14 -14.31 -3.49
N THR A 98 10.91 -14.65 -3.87
CA THR A 98 10.61 -15.19 -5.20
C THR A 98 9.49 -14.37 -5.82
N SER A 99 9.57 -14.08 -7.11
CA SER A 99 8.45 -13.52 -7.85
C SER A 99 8.00 -14.46 -8.96
N GLY A 100 6.77 -14.24 -9.38
CA GLY A 100 6.30 -14.77 -10.64
C GLY A 100 5.07 -14.01 -11.06
N THR A 101 5.17 -13.14 -12.05
CA THR A 101 4.11 -12.88 -13.04
C THR A 101 4.62 -11.90 -14.08
N GLY A 102 4.18 -12.12 -15.32
CA GLY A 102 4.41 -11.22 -16.44
C GLY A 102 3.07 -10.77 -17.04
N PRO A 103 3.06 -9.68 -17.82
CA PRO A 103 1.82 -9.12 -18.36
C PRO A 103 1.11 -10.11 -19.28
N VAL A 104 -0.21 -10.21 -19.13
CA VAL A 104 -1.11 -10.79 -20.15
C VAL A 104 -1.77 -9.60 -20.85
N MET A 105 -1.65 -9.54 -22.18
CA MET A 105 -2.26 -8.47 -23.00
C MET A 105 -3.76 -8.39 -22.71
N ASP A 106 -4.28 -7.18 -22.47
CA ASP A 106 -5.69 -6.88 -22.16
C ASP A 106 -6.19 -7.32 -20.77
N PHE A 107 -5.28 -7.49 -19.80
CA PHE A 107 -5.62 -7.76 -18.39
C PHE A 107 -5.01 -6.69 -17.47
N PRO A 108 -5.55 -6.52 -16.24
CA PRO A 108 -4.91 -5.66 -15.24
C PRO A 108 -3.44 -6.04 -15.05
N TYR A 109 -2.61 -5.08 -14.67
CA TYR A 109 -1.24 -5.39 -14.29
C TYR A 109 -1.24 -6.09 -12.93
N PHE A 110 -0.78 -7.34 -12.90
CA PHE A 110 -0.62 -8.12 -11.68
C PHE A 110 0.86 -8.23 -11.31
N ALA A 111 1.13 -8.12 -10.01
CA ALA A 111 2.40 -8.51 -9.43
C ALA A 111 2.12 -9.55 -8.35
N THR A 112 2.74 -10.72 -8.49
CA THR A 112 2.77 -11.72 -7.41
C THR A 112 4.20 -12.02 -7.00
N ALA A 113 4.41 -11.98 -5.69
CA ALA A 113 5.72 -12.19 -5.10
C ALA A 113 5.57 -12.74 -3.69
N SER A 114 6.58 -13.45 -3.23
CA SER A 114 6.61 -14.05 -1.90
C SER A 114 7.92 -13.69 -1.22
N VAL A 115 7.84 -13.50 0.08
CA VAL A 115 9.00 -13.30 0.95
C VAL A 115 8.91 -14.22 2.15
N ALA A 116 10.02 -14.86 2.51
CA ALA A 116 10.12 -15.70 3.71
C ALA A 116 11.40 -15.39 4.47
N ILE A 117 11.30 -15.28 5.79
CA ILE A 117 12.46 -15.07 6.66
C ILE A 117 13.29 -16.36 6.69
N GLU A 118 14.58 -16.26 6.37
CA GLU A 118 15.46 -17.42 6.35
C GLU A 118 15.64 -18.02 7.76
N GLY A 119 15.87 -19.35 7.81
CA GLY A 119 16.11 -20.05 9.07
C GLY A 119 14.88 -20.21 9.98
N GLY A 120 13.66 -19.94 9.49
CA GLY A 120 12.43 -20.08 10.26
C GLY A 120 12.21 -18.97 11.28
N GLY A 121 12.81 -17.81 11.06
CA GLY A 121 12.60 -16.61 11.88
C GLY A 121 11.19 -16.04 11.74
N THR A 122 10.87 -15.07 12.58
CA THR A 122 9.57 -14.38 12.59
C THR A 122 9.78 -12.88 12.80
N THR A 123 8.89 -12.07 12.25
CA THR A 123 8.87 -10.62 12.45
C THR A 123 7.51 -10.16 12.93
N VAL A 124 7.44 -8.96 13.52
CA VAL A 124 6.17 -8.32 13.86
C VAL A 124 5.64 -7.61 12.62
N ALA A 125 4.35 -7.78 12.34
CA ALA A 125 3.69 -7.13 11.20
C ALA A 125 3.37 -5.65 11.52
N ASP A 126 4.41 -4.83 11.69
CA ASP A 126 4.30 -3.39 11.95
C ASP A 126 5.40 -2.61 11.23
N GLY A 127 5.02 -1.77 10.25
CA GLY A 127 5.94 -0.98 9.44
C GLY A 127 5.64 -1.04 7.93
N ILE A 128 6.68 -0.89 7.11
CA ILE A 128 6.57 -1.05 5.65
C ILE A 128 6.58 -2.54 5.33
N LEU A 129 5.48 -3.04 4.80
CA LEU A 129 5.32 -4.43 4.39
C LEU A 129 6.12 -4.73 3.13
N VAL A 130 5.96 -3.89 2.11
CA VAL A 130 6.56 -4.02 0.78
C VAL A 130 6.53 -2.67 0.11
N THR A 131 7.50 -2.39 -0.74
CA THR A 131 7.47 -1.23 -1.64
C THR A 131 7.15 -1.69 -3.04
N LEU A 132 6.09 -1.15 -3.63
CA LEU A 132 5.76 -1.36 -5.04
C LEU A 132 6.35 -0.20 -5.84
N PHE A 133 6.87 -0.49 -7.03
CA PHE A 133 7.40 0.50 -7.94
C PHE A 133 6.51 0.58 -9.16
N VAL A 134 6.08 1.81 -9.48
CA VAL A 134 5.12 2.08 -10.54
C VAL A 134 5.77 2.91 -11.66
N ASP A 135 5.48 2.53 -12.90
CA ASP A 135 5.82 3.28 -14.10
C ASP A 135 4.61 4.05 -14.60
N THR A 136 4.74 5.37 -14.60
CA THR A 136 3.74 6.31 -15.12
C THR A 136 4.17 6.90 -16.48
N THR A 137 5.19 6.33 -17.14
CA THR A 137 5.64 6.77 -18.47
C THR A 137 4.49 6.69 -19.47
N GLY A 138 4.17 7.82 -20.10
CA GLY A 138 3.05 7.94 -21.05
C GLY A 138 1.73 8.39 -20.42
N PHE A 139 1.72 8.71 -19.12
CA PHE A 139 0.55 9.19 -18.40
C PHE A 139 0.77 10.60 -17.87
N ASP A 140 -0.14 11.52 -18.24
CA ASP A 140 -0.12 12.90 -17.76
C ASP A 140 -1.00 13.11 -16.53
N SER A 141 -2.07 12.33 -16.38
CA SER A 141 -2.99 12.38 -15.23
C SER A 141 -3.87 11.13 -15.17
N GLY A 142 -4.54 10.92 -14.03
CA GLY A 142 -5.54 9.86 -13.86
C GLY A 142 -5.57 9.34 -12.42
N THR A 143 -6.62 8.59 -12.09
CA THR A 143 -6.72 7.84 -10.83
C THR A 143 -6.92 6.37 -11.17
N TYR A 144 -6.11 5.50 -10.59
CA TYR A 144 -6.12 4.06 -10.84
C TYR A 144 -6.17 3.34 -9.50
N ASP A 145 -6.97 2.29 -9.43
CA ASP A 145 -7.07 1.48 -8.22
C ASP A 145 -5.77 0.69 -8.01
N LEU A 146 -5.32 0.63 -6.76
CA LEU A 146 -4.20 -0.20 -6.33
C LEU A 146 -4.70 -1.17 -5.25
N LEU A 147 -4.83 -2.42 -5.64
CA LEU A 147 -5.39 -3.48 -4.82
C LEU A 147 -4.28 -4.42 -4.36
N VAL A 148 -4.29 -4.80 -3.08
CA VAL A 148 -3.44 -5.88 -2.51
C VAL A 148 -4.29 -7.10 -2.14
N SER A 149 -5.61 -6.99 -2.30
CA SER A 149 -6.54 -8.11 -2.47
C SER A 149 -6.99 -8.07 -3.94
N ALA A 150 -6.36 -8.85 -4.82
CA ALA A 150 -6.71 -8.81 -6.23
C ALA A 150 -8.16 -9.22 -6.46
N SER A 151 -8.85 -8.52 -7.34
CA SER A 151 -10.22 -8.87 -7.75
C SER A 151 -10.29 -10.22 -8.47
N GLN A 152 -9.16 -10.66 -9.04
CA GLN A 152 -8.98 -11.91 -9.75
C GLN A 152 -7.77 -12.65 -9.15
N GLY A 153 -8.02 -13.63 -8.28
CA GLY A 153 -6.97 -14.45 -7.66
C GLY A 153 -7.25 -14.77 -6.19
N ASN A 154 -6.21 -15.24 -5.50
CA ASN A 154 -6.20 -15.32 -4.04
C ASN A 154 -5.78 -13.98 -3.46
N ASP A 155 -6.32 -13.63 -2.29
CA ASP A 155 -5.89 -12.44 -1.56
C ASP A 155 -4.45 -12.60 -1.05
N SER A 156 -3.77 -11.47 -0.85
CA SER A 156 -2.48 -11.48 -0.15
C SER A 156 -2.65 -12.05 1.26
N ALA A 157 -1.71 -12.90 1.68
CA ALA A 157 -1.80 -13.61 2.94
C ALA A 157 -0.45 -13.68 3.65
N PHE A 158 -0.49 -13.64 4.98
CA PHE A 158 0.66 -13.94 5.81
C PHE A 158 0.77 -15.44 6.03
N VAL A 159 1.99 -15.93 6.24
CA VAL A 159 2.25 -17.28 6.71
C VAL A 159 2.75 -17.20 8.14
N LEU A 160 2.05 -17.85 9.05
CA LEU A 160 2.41 -17.93 10.46
C LEU A 160 3.52 -18.96 10.69
N PRO A 161 4.21 -18.89 11.84
CA PRO A 161 5.12 -19.95 12.27
C PRO A 161 4.39 -21.30 12.30
N GLY A 162 4.92 -22.30 11.62
CA GLY A 162 4.26 -23.61 11.42
C GLY A 162 3.56 -23.76 10.07
N GLY A 163 3.54 -22.72 9.23
CA GLY A 163 3.13 -22.82 7.82
C GLY A 163 1.64 -22.61 7.55
N SER A 164 0.84 -22.29 8.58
CA SER A 164 -0.57 -21.93 8.38
C SER A 164 -0.71 -20.52 7.82
N GLU A 165 -1.60 -20.32 6.87
CA GLU A 165 -1.92 -19.00 6.34
C GLU A 165 -2.80 -18.19 7.30
N PHE A 166 -2.62 -16.87 7.27
CA PHE A 166 -3.40 -15.88 8.00
C PHE A 166 -3.84 -14.79 7.03
N SER A 167 -5.15 -14.61 6.88
CA SER A 167 -5.75 -13.57 6.04
C SER A 167 -5.83 -12.25 6.81
N PRO A 168 -5.09 -11.21 6.41
CA PRO A 168 -5.17 -9.90 7.06
C PRO A 168 -6.46 -9.14 6.68
N GLU A 169 -6.79 -8.10 7.44
CA GLU A 169 -7.72 -7.07 6.98
C GLU A 169 -7.00 -6.19 5.94
N ILE A 170 -7.43 -6.23 4.68
CA ILE A 170 -6.81 -5.46 3.60
C ILE A 170 -7.63 -4.20 3.33
N ARG A 171 -6.95 -3.05 3.37
CA ARG A 171 -7.46 -1.73 2.98
C ARG A 171 -6.77 -1.31 1.70
N ASN A 172 -7.43 -1.60 0.58
CA ASN A 172 -6.99 -1.16 -0.74
C ASN A 172 -6.96 0.37 -0.85
N GLY A 173 -6.31 0.85 -1.89
CA GLY A 173 -6.12 2.27 -2.11
C GLY A 173 -6.11 2.62 -3.59
N SER A 174 -5.59 3.79 -3.90
CA SER A 174 -5.50 4.29 -5.26
C SER A 174 -4.18 5.02 -5.50
N ILE A 175 -3.75 5.05 -6.75
CA ILE A 175 -2.73 5.98 -7.22
C ILE A 175 -3.41 7.11 -7.99
N THR A 176 -2.98 8.34 -7.75
CA THR A 176 -3.40 9.49 -8.54
C THR A 176 -2.18 10.13 -9.19
N ILE A 177 -2.15 10.17 -10.51
CA ILE A 177 -1.13 10.87 -11.28
C ILE A 177 -1.54 12.34 -11.33
N VAL A 178 -0.74 13.20 -10.69
CA VAL A 178 -1.03 14.64 -10.58
C VAL A 178 -0.01 15.41 -11.38
N PRO A 179 -0.41 16.17 -12.42
CA PRO A 179 0.51 17.04 -13.14
C PRO A 179 1.20 18.01 -12.18
N GLU A 180 2.49 18.24 -12.37
CA GLU A 180 3.18 19.31 -11.66
C GLU A 180 2.42 20.64 -11.86
N PRO A 181 2.21 21.44 -10.79
CA PRO A 181 1.59 22.75 -10.93
C PRO A 181 2.48 23.59 -11.84
N THR A 182 2.05 23.78 -13.09
CA THR A 182 2.81 24.50 -14.10
C THR A 182 3.34 25.83 -13.53
N ALA A 183 4.66 25.98 -13.46
CA ALA A 183 5.32 27.18 -12.96
C ALA A 183 4.89 28.46 -13.72
N CYS A 184 4.30 28.31 -14.91
CA CYS A 184 3.64 29.36 -15.67
C CYS A 184 2.56 30.10 -14.87
N GLY A 185 1.84 29.43 -13.97
CA GLY A 185 0.87 30.07 -13.07
C GLY A 185 1.56 30.95 -12.01
N LEU A 186 2.71 30.53 -11.50
CA LEU A 186 3.47 31.27 -10.49
C LEU A 186 4.08 32.56 -11.08
N PHE A 187 4.57 32.50 -12.32
CA PHE A 187 5.14 33.68 -13.01
C PHE A 187 4.09 34.78 -13.27
N MET A 188 2.84 34.43 -13.56
CA MET A 188 1.78 35.41 -13.78
C MET A 188 1.49 36.25 -12.51
N VAL A 189 1.54 35.64 -11.32
CA VAL A 189 1.31 36.36 -10.06
C VAL A 189 2.41 37.39 -9.78
N PHE A 190 3.68 37.04 -10.04
CA PHE A 190 4.79 37.98 -9.85
C PHE A 190 4.78 39.14 -10.85
N VAL A 191 4.35 38.91 -12.10
CA VAL A 191 4.28 39.97 -13.12
C VAL A 191 3.19 41.00 -12.78
N VAL A 192 2.02 40.58 -12.30
CA VAL A 192 0.94 41.51 -11.92
C VAL A 192 1.30 42.34 -10.68
N VAL A 193 1.95 41.75 -9.68
CA VAL A 193 2.39 42.48 -8.47
C VAL A 193 3.57 43.43 -8.78
N GLY A 194 4.48 43.03 -9.68
CA GLY A 194 5.59 43.87 -10.14
C GLY A 194 5.11 45.12 -10.88
N LEU A 195 4.16 44.96 -11.81
CA LEU A 195 3.58 46.09 -12.56
C LEU A 195 2.79 47.04 -11.67
N ALA A 196 2.08 46.54 -10.65
CA ALA A 196 1.34 47.37 -9.70
C ALA A 196 2.25 48.24 -8.79
N ARG A 197 3.48 47.81 -8.51
CA ARG A 197 4.45 48.60 -7.72
C ARG A 197 5.29 49.59 -8.55
N GLY A 198 5.45 49.35 -9.85
CA GLY A 198 6.23 50.22 -10.74
C GLY A 198 5.57 51.58 -11.08
N SER A 199 4.25 51.72 -10.92
CA SER A 199 3.53 52.92 -11.39
C SER A 199 3.58 54.15 -10.47
N LYS A 200 4.27 54.11 -9.32
CA LYS A 200 4.23 55.17 -8.29
C LYS A 200 5.44 56.12 -8.21
N ARG A 201 6.39 56.10 -9.14
CA ARG A 201 7.55 57.04 -9.12
C ARG A 201 7.75 57.79 -10.44
N ILE A 202 6.90 58.79 -10.70
CA ILE A 202 7.26 59.95 -11.54
C ILE A 202 6.57 61.18 -10.93
N ARG A 203 7.26 61.88 -10.03
CA ARG A 203 7.12 63.33 -9.77
C ARG A 203 8.43 63.84 -9.19
#